data_AF-A0A2I0HPQ0-F1
#
_entry.id   AF-A0A2I0HPQ0-F1
#
_cell.length_a   1.000
_cell.length_b   1.000
_cell.length_c   1.000
_cell.angle_alpha   90.00
_cell.angle_beta   90.00
_cell.angle_gamma   90.00
#
_symmetry.space_group_name_H-M   'P 1'
#
loop_
_entity.id
_entity.type
_entity.pdbx_description
1 polymer ?
#
loop_
_entity_poly.entity_id
_entity_poly.type
_entity_poly.pdbx_seq_one_letter_code
_entity_poly.pdbx_strand_id
1 'polypeptide(L)'
;MLVHWIPTDIPSTLPANASHRVGVGGFVMNSKREVLVVQETSGKFKGTGVWKLPTGVVNEGEDICTAAIREVQEETGIEADFVEILAFRQSHKSFYTKSDLFFVCLLQPKSSEIEKQIVEIEAAQWMPIDAYADQPFVKKNQQFSAIAKICIERSNEQITGFTPKAVTTGSGKKTYIYSPK
;
A
#
# COMPACT_ATOMS: atom_id res chain seq x y z
N MET A 1 -1.30 27.19 6.15
CA MET A 1 -2.46 28.10 6.06
C MET A 1 -3.10 28.20 7.45
N LEU A 2 -3.29 29.41 7.98
CA LEU A 2 -3.97 29.65 9.25
C LEU A 2 -5.43 29.97 8.96
N VAL A 3 -6.35 29.44 9.77
CA VAL A 3 -7.78 29.74 9.68
C VAL A 3 -8.35 29.93 11.08
N HIS A 4 -9.27 30.88 11.23
CA HIS A 4 -9.95 31.16 12.49
C HIS A 4 -11.44 31.35 12.26
N TRP A 5 -12.26 30.65 13.05
CA TRP A 5 -13.72 30.76 13.02
C TRP A 5 -14.15 31.87 13.98
N ILE A 6 -14.77 32.93 13.43
CA ILE A 6 -15.12 34.14 14.17
C ILE A 6 -16.42 34.01 14.98
N PRO A 7 -17.50 33.35 14.50
CA PRO A 7 -18.72 33.21 15.28
C PRO A 7 -18.48 32.48 16.62
N THR A 8 -19.06 33.02 17.71
CA THR A 8 -18.87 32.51 19.08
C THR A 8 -20.11 31.81 19.64
N ASP A 9 -21.26 32.05 19.02
CA ASP A 9 -22.58 31.50 19.35
C ASP A 9 -22.88 30.17 18.67
N ILE A 10 -22.11 29.82 17.63
CA ILE A 10 -22.26 28.57 16.88
C ILE A 10 -20.93 27.78 16.78
N PRO A 11 -20.98 26.43 16.81
CA PRO A 11 -19.79 25.60 16.59
C PRO A 11 -19.15 25.87 15.23
N SER A 12 -17.82 25.76 15.17
CA SER A 12 -17.10 25.88 13.91
C SER A 12 -17.47 24.76 12.94
N THR A 13 -17.81 25.14 11.71
CA THR A 13 -18.02 24.19 10.60
C THR A 13 -16.79 24.04 9.71
N LEU A 14 -15.64 24.61 10.10
CA LEU A 14 -14.40 24.44 9.36
C LEU A 14 -13.95 22.98 9.48
N PRO A 15 -13.56 22.36 8.36
CA PRO A 15 -12.97 21.02 8.41
C PRO A 15 -11.75 21.02 9.32
N ALA A 16 -11.64 19.98 10.16
CA ALA A 16 -10.42 19.73 10.90
C ALA A 16 -9.24 19.48 9.93
N ASN A 17 -8.01 19.65 10.43
CA ASN A 17 -6.84 19.33 9.65
C ASN A 17 -6.78 17.83 9.28
N ALA A 18 -5.89 17.49 8.33
CA ALA A 18 -5.72 16.12 7.85
C ALA A 18 -5.68 15.10 9.00
N SER A 19 -6.60 14.14 8.98
CA SER A 19 -6.83 13.19 10.07
C SER A 19 -6.09 11.87 9.87
N HIS A 20 -5.72 11.56 8.62
CA HIS A 20 -5.12 10.30 8.23
C HIS A 20 -3.80 10.50 7.51
N ARG A 21 -2.84 9.63 7.80
CA ARG A 21 -1.78 9.27 6.85
C ARG A 21 -2.30 8.17 5.94
N VAL A 22 -1.90 8.20 4.68
CA VAL A 22 -2.25 7.17 3.70
C VAL A 22 -1.01 6.41 3.30
N GLY A 23 -1.03 5.09 3.44
CA GLY A 23 0.03 4.18 3.04
C GLY A 23 -0.44 3.19 1.99
N VAL A 24 0.52 2.64 1.26
CA VAL A 24 0.31 1.61 0.23
C VAL A 24 1.25 0.44 0.47
N GLY A 25 0.79 -0.76 0.16
CA GLY A 25 1.60 -1.97 0.05
C GLY A 25 1.48 -2.56 -1.35
N GLY A 26 2.62 -2.78 -2.00
CA GLY A 26 2.70 -3.35 -3.33
C GLY A 26 2.72 -4.87 -3.29
N PHE A 27 1.59 -5.51 -3.59
CA PHE A 27 1.53 -6.94 -3.87
C PHE A 27 1.87 -7.17 -5.35
N VAL A 28 3.15 -7.43 -5.62
CA VAL A 28 3.66 -7.68 -6.97
C VAL A 28 3.86 -9.18 -7.15
N MET A 29 3.16 -9.80 -8.10
CA MET A 29 3.22 -11.23 -8.34
C MET A 29 3.69 -11.54 -9.76
N ASN A 30 4.67 -12.43 -9.90
CA ASN A 30 5.15 -12.89 -11.20
C ASN A 30 4.37 -14.12 -11.70
N SER A 31 4.65 -14.56 -12.93
CA SER A 31 3.99 -15.73 -13.54
C SER A 31 4.30 -17.08 -12.87
N LYS A 32 5.31 -17.12 -11.99
CA LYS A 32 5.72 -18.32 -11.22
C LYS A 32 5.04 -18.41 -9.85
N ARG A 33 4.08 -17.53 -9.55
CA ARG A 33 3.43 -17.40 -8.23
C ARG A 33 4.41 -17.01 -7.11
N GLU A 34 5.42 -16.25 -7.46
CA GLU A 34 6.32 -15.62 -6.49
C GLU A 34 5.92 -14.16 -6.30
N VAL A 35 5.95 -13.72 -5.05
CA VAL A 35 5.69 -12.35 -4.63
C VAL A 35 7.00 -11.61 -4.39
N LEU A 36 7.06 -10.37 -4.83
CA LEU A 36 8.18 -9.48 -4.52
C LEU A 36 8.12 -9.09 -3.04
N VAL A 37 9.19 -9.36 -2.31
CA VAL A 37 9.30 -9.05 -0.90
C VAL A 37 10.61 -8.35 -0.58
N VAL A 38 10.58 -7.55 0.48
CA VAL A 38 11.72 -6.76 0.97
C VAL A 38 11.93 -6.97 2.47
N GLN A 39 13.16 -6.68 2.90
CA GLN A 39 13.55 -6.49 4.30
C GLN A 39 14.07 -5.05 4.47
N GLU A 40 13.65 -4.36 5.53
CA GLU A 40 14.06 -2.99 5.81
C GLU A 40 15.37 -2.92 6.60
N THR A 41 16.21 -1.94 6.27
CA THR A 41 17.43 -1.59 7.03
C THR A 41 17.14 -0.79 8.31
N SER A 42 15.88 -0.38 8.52
CA SER A 42 15.46 0.50 9.62
C SER A 42 14.06 0.14 10.14
N GLY A 43 13.60 0.83 11.19
CA GLY A 43 12.27 0.61 11.77
C GLY A 43 12.15 -0.67 12.61
N LYS A 44 10.90 -1.11 12.82
CA LYS A 44 10.58 -2.22 13.74
C LYS A 44 11.02 -3.60 13.24
N PHE A 45 11.24 -3.74 11.93
CA PHE A 45 11.56 -5.02 11.30
C PHE A 45 13.06 -5.19 11.00
N LYS A 46 13.89 -4.17 11.24
CA LYS A 46 15.34 -4.25 11.06
C LYS A 46 15.93 -5.44 11.80
N GLY A 47 16.68 -6.28 11.10
CA GLY A 47 17.39 -7.43 11.69
C GLY A 47 16.48 -8.55 12.22
N THR A 48 15.16 -8.48 11.97
CA THR A 48 14.22 -9.53 12.38
C THR A 48 14.15 -10.69 11.38
N GLY A 49 14.66 -10.50 10.16
CA GLY A 49 14.57 -11.47 9.07
C GLY A 49 13.17 -11.62 8.47
N VAL A 50 12.20 -10.77 8.85
CA VAL A 50 10.82 -10.82 8.34
C VAL A 50 10.76 -10.21 6.94
N TRP A 51 10.27 -10.99 5.98
CA TRP A 51 9.99 -10.53 4.62
C TRP A 51 8.59 -9.94 4.54
N LYS A 52 8.47 -8.74 3.99
CA LYS A 52 7.20 -8.03 3.81
C LYS A 52 7.03 -7.57 2.36
N LEU A 53 5.81 -7.17 2.01
CA LEU A 53 5.58 -6.45 0.75
C LEU A 53 6.33 -5.11 0.75
N PRO A 54 6.75 -4.59 -0.42
CA PRO A 54 7.14 -3.20 -0.57
C PRO A 54 6.05 -2.26 -0.04
N THR A 55 6.43 -1.24 0.72
CA THR A 55 5.44 -0.36 1.37
C THR A 55 5.96 1.06 1.52
N GLY A 56 5.10 2.03 1.22
CA GLY A 56 5.39 3.41 1.60
C GLY A 56 4.17 4.28 1.73
N VAL A 57 4.36 5.59 1.54
CA VAL A 57 3.38 6.63 1.89
C VAL A 57 2.91 7.32 0.63
N VAL A 58 1.61 7.57 0.55
CA VAL A 58 1.07 8.41 -0.52
C VAL A 58 1.39 9.87 -0.21
N ASN A 59 2.08 10.52 -1.13
CA ASN A 59 2.43 11.94 -1.01
C ASN A 59 1.20 12.84 -1.16
N GLU A 60 1.30 14.09 -0.69
CA GLU A 60 0.22 15.07 -0.88
C GLU A 60 -0.02 15.30 -2.38
N GLY A 61 -1.27 15.09 -2.82
CA GLY A 61 -1.65 15.22 -4.23
C GLY A 61 -1.33 14.01 -5.11
N GLU A 62 -0.81 12.92 -4.54
CA GLU A 62 -0.49 11.68 -5.26
C GLU A 62 -1.67 10.70 -5.25
N ASP A 63 -1.90 10.02 -6.37
CA ASP A 63 -2.90 8.95 -6.48
C ASP A 63 -2.40 7.65 -5.82
N ILE A 64 -3.30 6.86 -5.23
CA ILE A 64 -2.98 5.56 -4.60
C ILE A 64 -2.28 4.62 -5.59
N CYS A 65 -2.76 4.54 -6.83
CA CYS A 65 -2.16 3.70 -7.86
C CYS A 65 -0.75 4.17 -8.24
N THR A 66 -0.53 5.47 -8.34
CA THR A 66 0.78 6.07 -8.64
C THR A 66 1.76 5.82 -7.50
N ALA A 67 1.34 6.04 -6.25
CA ALA A 67 2.17 5.78 -5.08
C ALA A 67 2.59 4.30 -5.02
N ALA A 68 1.66 3.36 -5.23
CA ALA A 68 1.98 1.94 -5.19
C ALA A 68 3.02 1.53 -6.26
N ILE A 69 2.94 2.12 -7.47
CA ILE A 69 3.94 1.88 -8.54
C ILE A 69 5.28 2.49 -8.14
N ARG A 70 5.29 3.75 -7.68
CA ARG A 70 6.50 4.48 -7.29
C ARG A 70 7.24 3.74 -6.18
N GLU A 71 6.57 3.36 -5.09
CA GLU A 71 7.20 2.70 -3.95
C GLU A 71 7.85 1.35 -4.35
N VAL A 72 7.18 0.55 -5.19
CA VAL A 72 7.77 -0.69 -5.72
C VAL A 72 9.03 -0.39 -6.52
N GLN A 73 8.98 0.60 -7.40
CA GLN A 73 10.13 0.98 -8.23
C GLN A 73 11.28 1.54 -7.39
N GLU A 74 11.01 2.42 -6.44
CA GLU A 74 12.01 3.04 -5.57
C GLU A 74 12.72 2.03 -4.67
N GLU A 75 12.00 1.05 -4.11
CA GLU A 75 12.59 0.05 -3.22
C GLU A 75 13.36 -1.05 -3.97
N THR A 76 12.88 -1.45 -5.15
CA THR A 76 13.29 -2.72 -5.80
C THR A 76 13.75 -2.60 -7.24
N GLY A 77 13.61 -1.43 -7.87
CA GLY A 77 13.89 -1.22 -9.29
C GLY A 77 12.87 -1.84 -10.25
N ILE A 78 11.87 -2.58 -9.74
CA ILE A 78 10.88 -3.25 -10.58
C ILE A 78 9.85 -2.25 -11.11
N GLU A 79 9.77 -2.14 -12.43
CA GLU A 79 8.65 -1.47 -13.09
C GLU A 79 7.41 -2.35 -13.05
N ALA A 80 6.26 -1.78 -12.71
CA ALA A 80 5.00 -2.51 -12.63
C ALA A 80 3.81 -1.66 -13.08
N ASP A 81 2.76 -2.32 -13.56
CA ASP A 81 1.47 -1.70 -13.84
C ASP A 81 0.50 -1.96 -12.69
N PHE A 82 -0.27 -0.94 -12.31
CA PHE A 82 -1.33 -1.07 -11.32
C PHE A 82 -2.49 -1.91 -11.88
N VAL A 83 -2.96 -2.87 -11.09
CA VAL A 83 -4.11 -3.71 -11.45
C VAL A 83 -5.35 -3.30 -10.66
N GLU A 84 -5.30 -3.40 -9.32
CA GLU A 84 -6.44 -3.15 -8.46
C GLU A 84 -6.06 -2.99 -6.98
N ILE A 85 -6.95 -2.41 -6.19
CA ILE A 85 -6.89 -2.44 -4.71
C ILE A 85 -7.56 -3.72 -4.22
N LEU A 86 -6.85 -4.56 -3.48
CA LEU A 86 -7.38 -5.80 -2.92
C LEU A 86 -8.08 -5.58 -1.58
N ALA A 87 -7.50 -4.72 -0.75
CA ALA A 87 -8.03 -4.42 0.57
C ALA A 87 -7.52 -3.06 1.04
N PHE A 88 -8.20 -2.51 2.04
CA PHE A 88 -7.66 -1.43 2.83
C PHE A 88 -7.97 -1.67 4.30
N ARG A 89 -7.12 -1.14 5.17
CA ARG A 89 -7.32 -1.16 6.62
C ARG A 89 -7.29 0.27 7.16
N GLN A 90 -7.90 0.43 8.33
CA GLN A 90 -7.74 1.61 9.15
C GLN A 90 -7.15 1.22 10.51
N SER A 91 -6.26 2.05 11.04
CA SER A 91 -5.82 1.97 12.43
C SER A 91 -5.69 3.37 13.03
N HIS A 92 -5.87 3.47 14.35
CA HIS A 92 -5.87 4.75 15.05
C HIS A 92 -4.60 4.95 15.87
N LYS A 93 -4.18 6.22 16.03
CA LYS A 93 -3.00 6.62 16.81
C LYS A 93 -1.73 5.87 16.40
N SER A 94 -1.62 5.52 15.11
CA SER A 94 -0.47 4.82 14.54
C SER A 94 0.71 5.78 14.33
N PHE A 95 0.42 7.07 14.15
CA PHE A 95 1.41 8.14 14.07
C PHE A 95 0.93 9.34 14.90
N TYR A 96 1.45 9.46 16.12
CA TYR A 96 0.97 10.42 17.12
C TYR A 96 -0.55 10.32 17.33
N THR A 97 -1.30 11.41 17.11
CA THR A 97 -2.75 11.46 17.26
C THR A 97 -3.50 11.08 15.97
N LYS A 98 -2.80 10.85 14.87
CA LYS A 98 -3.39 10.61 13.55
C LYS A 98 -3.68 9.14 13.31
N SER A 99 -4.71 8.90 12.50
CA SER A 99 -5.08 7.57 12.02
C SER A 99 -4.27 7.22 10.76
N ASP A 100 -4.27 5.96 10.39
CA ASP A 100 -3.60 5.42 9.21
C ASP A 100 -4.62 4.69 8.35
N LEU A 101 -4.65 5.00 7.06
CA LEU A 101 -5.33 4.21 6.04
C LEU A 101 -4.27 3.53 5.20
N PHE A 102 -4.33 2.22 5.06
CA PHE A 102 -3.34 1.46 4.32
C PHE A 102 -4.01 0.59 3.27
N PHE A 103 -3.59 0.76 2.01
CA PHE A 103 -4.14 0.07 0.85
C PHE A 103 -3.19 -1.05 0.40
N VAL A 104 -3.73 -2.24 0.18
CA VAL A 104 -3.01 -3.36 -0.44
C VAL A 104 -3.33 -3.35 -1.92
N CYS A 105 -2.33 -3.09 -2.75
CA CYS A 105 -2.47 -2.90 -4.19
C CYS A 105 -1.85 -4.08 -4.93
N LEU A 106 -2.59 -4.69 -5.85
CA LEU A 106 -2.04 -5.68 -6.79
C LEU A 106 -1.38 -4.94 -7.96
N LEU A 107 -0.13 -5.31 -8.24
CA LEU A 107 0.61 -4.82 -9.39
C LEU A 107 1.13 -5.98 -10.25
N GLN A 108 1.20 -5.73 -11.55
CA GLN A 108 1.76 -6.65 -12.53
C GLN A 108 3.19 -6.21 -12.89
N PRO A 109 4.23 -6.98 -12.58
CA PRO A 109 5.60 -6.62 -12.93
C PRO A 109 5.83 -6.67 -14.45
N LYS A 110 6.64 -5.72 -14.96
CA LYS A 110 7.12 -5.68 -16.35
C LYS A 110 8.49 -6.34 -16.51
N SER A 111 9.27 -6.40 -15.44
CA SER A 111 10.59 -7.04 -15.38
C SER A 111 10.68 -7.97 -14.17
N SER A 112 11.75 -8.76 -14.10
CA SER A 112 12.03 -9.61 -12.93
C SER A 112 13.39 -9.33 -12.30
N GLU A 113 14.18 -8.43 -12.90
CA GLU A 113 15.50 -8.04 -12.42
C GLU A 113 15.35 -7.03 -11.29
N ILE A 114 15.80 -7.43 -10.10
CA ILE A 114 15.70 -6.62 -8.90
C ILE A 114 16.98 -5.78 -8.77
N GLU A 115 16.79 -4.47 -8.64
CA GLU A 115 17.84 -3.51 -8.27
C GLU A 115 17.41 -2.81 -6.97
N LYS A 116 17.82 -3.37 -5.83
CA LYS A 116 17.39 -2.85 -4.53
C LYS A 116 18.02 -1.48 -4.23
N GLN A 117 17.24 -0.59 -3.63
CA GLN A 117 17.75 0.67 -3.11
C GLN A 117 18.55 0.43 -1.82
N ILE A 118 19.74 1.02 -1.75
CA ILE A 118 20.74 0.66 -0.72
C ILE A 118 20.51 1.31 0.65
N VAL A 119 19.63 2.32 0.73
CA VAL A 119 19.43 3.10 1.96
C VAL A 119 18.39 2.45 2.86
N GLU A 120 17.25 2.05 2.29
CA GLU A 120 16.08 1.57 3.06
C GLU A 120 15.93 0.06 2.99
N ILE A 121 16.46 -0.59 1.95
CA ILE A 121 16.25 -2.02 1.70
C ILE A 121 17.52 -2.85 1.96
N GLU A 122 17.43 -3.72 2.97
CA GLU A 122 18.47 -4.67 3.33
C GLU A 122 18.60 -5.73 2.25
N ALA A 123 17.47 -6.33 1.87
CA ALA A 123 17.39 -7.35 0.83
C ALA A 123 16.02 -7.32 0.14
N ALA A 124 15.98 -7.73 -1.13
CA ALA A 124 14.77 -7.88 -1.92
C ALA A 124 14.85 -9.18 -2.74
N GLN A 125 13.75 -9.92 -2.85
CA GLN A 125 13.70 -11.16 -3.62
C GLN A 125 12.29 -11.51 -4.09
N TRP A 126 12.22 -12.42 -5.05
CA TRP A 126 11.01 -13.16 -5.39
C TRP A 126 10.86 -14.34 -4.42
N MET A 127 9.74 -14.41 -3.69
CA MET A 127 9.45 -15.44 -2.71
C MET A 127 8.17 -16.17 -3.08
N PRO A 128 8.09 -17.51 -3.07
CA PRO A 128 6.83 -18.22 -3.28
C PRO A 128 5.74 -17.72 -2.32
N ILE A 129 4.53 -17.45 -2.83
CA ILE A 129 3.46 -16.84 -2.03
C ILE A 129 3.10 -17.68 -0.78
N ASP A 130 3.14 -19.00 -0.91
CA ASP A 130 2.88 -19.91 0.22
C ASP A 130 3.97 -19.78 1.28
N ALA A 131 5.25 -19.66 0.87
CA ALA A 131 6.36 -19.43 1.78
C ALA A 131 6.26 -18.06 2.48
N TYR A 132 5.81 -17.02 1.78
CA TYR A 132 5.53 -15.71 2.37
C TYR A 132 4.46 -15.81 3.46
N ALA A 133 3.34 -16.49 3.17
CA ALA A 133 2.26 -16.69 4.12
C ALA A 133 2.65 -17.59 5.30
N ASP A 134 3.58 -18.53 5.07
CA ASP A 134 4.07 -19.46 6.08
C ASP A 134 5.14 -18.90 7.02
N GLN A 135 5.57 -17.66 6.83
CA GLN A 135 6.49 -17.00 7.76
C GLN A 135 5.91 -17.02 9.19
N PRO A 136 6.69 -17.39 10.22
CA PRO A 136 6.21 -17.45 11.60
C PRO A 136 5.59 -16.13 12.09
N PHE A 137 6.14 -15.00 11.66
CA PHE A 137 5.60 -13.67 11.98
C PHE A 137 4.20 -13.46 11.36
N VAL A 138 4.06 -13.77 10.07
CA VAL A 138 2.79 -13.62 9.33
C VAL A 138 1.70 -14.48 9.94
N LYS A 139 1.99 -15.74 10.29
CA LYS A 139 1.02 -16.65 10.94
C LYS A 139 0.62 -16.20 12.35
N LYS A 140 1.55 -15.65 13.13
CA LYS A 140 1.26 -15.19 14.51
C LYS A 140 0.52 -13.86 14.54
N ASN A 141 0.67 -13.01 13.53
CA ASN A 141 0.04 -11.70 13.47
C ASN A 141 -1.25 -11.75 12.64
N GLN A 142 -2.40 -11.60 13.31
CA GLN A 142 -3.73 -11.70 12.67
C GLN A 142 -3.91 -10.75 11.48
N GLN A 143 -3.36 -9.53 11.56
CA GLN A 143 -3.46 -8.54 10.48
C GLN A 143 -2.66 -8.99 9.25
N PHE A 144 -1.41 -9.42 9.44
CA PHE A 144 -0.58 -9.89 8.33
C PHE A 144 -1.12 -11.20 7.74
N SER A 145 -1.61 -12.11 8.58
CA SER A 145 -2.27 -13.34 8.16
C SER A 145 -3.50 -13.07 7.29
N ALA A 146 -4.35 -12.11 7.68
CA ALA A 146 -5.52 -11.73 6.89
C ALA A 146 -5.14 -11.16 5.52
N ILE A 147 -4.12 -10.28 5.46
CA ILE A 147 -3.62 -9.73 4.18
C ILE A 147 -3.05 -10.86 3.31
N ALA A 148 -2.23 -11.76 3.88
CA ALA A 148 -1.67 -12.89 3.14
C ALA A 148 -2.75 -13.80 2.56
N LYS A 149 -3.83 -14.06 3.32
CA LYS A 149 -4.98 -14.83 2.85
C LYS A 149 -5.66 -14.16 1.65
N ILE A 150 -5.90 -12.85 1.70
CA ILE A 150 -6.46 -12.08 0.58
C ILE A 150 -5.56 -12.17 -0.65
N CYS A 151 -4.24 -12.02 -0.48
CA CYS A 151 -3.28 -12.17 -1.57
C CYS A 151 -3.33 -13.58 -2.20
N ILE A 152 -3.45 -14.64 -1.38
CA ILE A 152 -3.57 -16.02 -1.84
C ILE A 152 -4.88 -16.24 -2.60
N GLU A 153 -6.02 -15.87 -2.01
CA GLU A 153 -7.34 -15.99 -2.65
C GLU A 153 -7.35 -15.27 -4.00
N ARG A 154 -6.74 -14.08 -4.05
CA ARG A 154 -6.60 -13.34 -5.31
C ARG A 154 -5.68 -14.03 -6.30
N SER A 155 -4.56 -14.59 -5.86
CA SER A 155 -3.63 -15.33 -6.73
C SER A 155 -4.25 -16.59 -7.34
N ASN A 156 -5.31 -17.11 -6.71
CA ASN A 156 -6.11 -18.24 -7.17
C ASN A 156 -7.36 -17.79 -7.94
N GLU A 157 -7.46 -16.49 -8.27
CA GLU A 157 -8.60 -15.88 -8.99
C GLU A 157 -9.95 -16.06 -8.29
N GLN A 158 -9.95 -16.28 -6.97
CA GLN A 158 -11.18 -16.52 -6.18
C GLN A 158 -11.88 -15.22 -5.77
N ILE A 159 -11.14 -14.11 -5.73
CA ILE A 159 -11.65 -12.78 -5.41
C ILE A 159 -11.16 -11.77 -6.46
N THR A 160 -11.86 -10.65 -6.58
CA THR A 160 -11.44 -9.49 -7.37
C THR A 160 -11.39 -8.25 -6.50
N GLY A 161 -10.55 -7.30 -6.88
CA GLY A 161 -10.38 -6.03 -6.18
C GLY A 161 -11.16 -4.89 -6.82
N PHE A 162 -10.73 -3.67 -6.47
CA PHE A 162 -11.28 -2.42 -6.98
C PHE A 162 -10.34 -1.83 -8.03
N THR A 163 -10.85 -1.65 -9.25
CA THR A 163 -10.10 -1.09 -10.38
C THR A 163 -10.33 0.41 -10.49
N PRO A 164 -9.32 1.21 -10.90
CA PRO A 164 -9.45 2.64 -11.05
C PRO A 164 -10.08 2.98 -12.40
N LYS A 165 -11.14 3.78 -12.40
CA LYS A 165 -11.76 4.35 -13.58
C LYS A 165 -11.54 5.85 -13.61
N ALA A 166 -10.79 6.32 -14.60
CA ALA A 166 -10.56 7.75 -14.81
C ALA A 166 -11.86 8.42 -15.25
N VAL A 167 -12.27 9.47 -14.56
CA VAL A 167 -13.43 10.29 -14.89
C VAL A 167 -13.09 11.77 -14.76
N THR A 168 -13.91 12.61 -15.36
CA THR A 168 -13.78 14.07 -15.29
C THR A 168 -14.89 14.62 -14.40
N THR A 169 -14.53 15.43 -13.40
CA THR A 169 -15.52 16.09 -12.55
C THR A 169 -16.24 17.21 -13.30
N GLY A 170 -17.35 17.71 -12.75
CA GLY A 170 -18.04 18.89 -13.30
C GLY A 170 -17.17 20.15 -13.41
N SER A 171 -16.06 20.22 -12.64
CA SER A 171 -15.08 21.29 -12.71
C SER A 171 -13.92 21.03 -13.69
N GLY A 172 -14.00 19.99 -14.52
CA GLY A 172 -12.99 19.64 -15.51
C GLY A 172 -11.73 18.94 -14.95
N LYS A 173 -11.71 18.57 -13.66
CA LYS A 173 -10.56 17.89 -13.06
C LYS A 173 -10.64 16.39 -13.29
N LYS A 174 -9.50 15.76 -13.60
CA LYS A 174 -9.39 14.29 -13.66
C LYS A 174 -9.43 13.72 -12.23
N THR A 175 -10.15 12.63 -12.05
CA THR A 175 -10.19 11.86 -10.79
C THR A 175 -10.32 10.37 -11.10
N TYR A 176 -9.90 9.51 -10.17
CA TYR A 176 -10.10 8.07 -10.27
C TYR A 176 -11.22 7.62 -9.33
N ILE A 177 -12.15 6.82 -9.85
CA ILE A 177 -13.13 6.08 -9.05
C ILE A 177 -12.66 4.64 -8.95
N TYR A 178 -12.42 4.15 -7.73
CA TYR A 178 -12.10 2.75 -7.48
C TYR A 178 -13.41 1.98 -7.27
N SER A 179 -13.69 0.99 -8.11
CA SER A 179 -14.92 0.18 -8.04
C SER A 179 -14.62 -1.29 -8.31
N PRO A 180 -15.44 -2.23 -7.80
CA PRO A 180 -15.33 -3.64 -8.19
C PRO A 180 -15.28 -3.79 -9.71
N LYS A 181 -14.51 -4.77 -10.16
CA LYS A 181 -14.43 -5.14 -11.58
C LYS A 181 -15.76 -5.63 -12.11
#